data_AF-A0AAD0RKR0-F1
#
_entry.id   AF-A0AAD0RKR0-F1
#
_cell.length_a   1.000
_cell.length_b   1.000
_cell.length_c   1.000
_cell.angle_alpha   90.00
_cell.angle_beta   90.00
_cell.angle_gamma   90.00
#
_symmetry.space_group_name_H-M   'P 1'
#
loop_
_entity.id
_entity.type
_entity.pdbx_description
1 polymer ?
#
loop_
_entity_poly.entity_id
_entity_poly.type
_entity_poly.pdbx_seq_one_letter_code
_entity_poly.pdbx_strand_id
1 'polypeptide(L)'
;MKAFVLTALLLSGQVLATNDGLIELTEVPQGAEININNQSFVSLEENNTTLVKGLKLQSPATGEVYTVTGEIIVEHLTIINANTFASDNNLILSYVRGNRAIYRHADAQTDLTTLNAYLRAQAGVLSTQIGLQLEGLESE
;
A
#
# COMPACT_ATOMS: atom_id res chain seq x y z
N MET A 1 41.22 -65.20 33.92
CA MET A 1 39.76 -65.25 33.70
C MET A 1 39.34 -63.88 33.20
N LYS A 2 38.89 -63.72 31.95
CA LYS A 2 37.50 -63.94 31.47
C LYS A 2 36.54 -62.93 32.12
N ALA A 3 35.70 -62.17 31.44
CA ALA A 3 35.38 -62.05 30.02
C ALA A 3 34.60 -60.73 29.81
N PHE A 4 34.59 -60.25 28.57
CA PHE A 4 33.66 -59.24 28.05
C PHE A 4 32.20 -59.68 28.24
N VAL A 5 31.32 -58.73 28.58
CA VAL A 5 29.93 -58.75 28.12
C VAL A 5 29.52 -57.35 27.67
N LEU A 6 29.38 -57.25 26.35
CA LEU A 6 28.70 -56.23 25.59
C LEU A 6 27.19 -56.31 25.88
N THR A 7 26.55 -55.20 26.22
CA THR A 7 25.09 -55.09 26.04
C THR A 7 24.82 -53.82 25.25
N ALA A 8 24.57 -53.99 23.95
CA ALA A 8 23.95 -52.98 23.12
C ALA A 8 22.46 -52.95 23.45
N LEU A 9 21.92 -51.79 23.80
CA LEU A 9 20.50 -51.52 23.64
C LEU A 9 20.36 -50.33 22.68
N LEU A 10 19.92 -50.69 21.48
CA LEU A 10 19.62 -49.83 20.35
C LEU A 10 18.28 -49.09 20.58
N LEU A 11 18.28 -47.83 20.15
CA LEU A 11 17.17 -47.02 19.65
C LEU A 11 15.93 -46.80 20.55
N SER A 12 15.74 -45.52 20.88
CA SER A 12 14.69 -44.76 20.21
C SER A 12 15.01 -43.27 20.31
N GLY A 13 15.41 -42.69 19.19
CA GLY A 13 15.55 -41.25 19.05
C GLY A 13 14.19 -40.58 19.20
N GLN A 14 14.16 -39.51 19.99
CA GLN A 14 13.20 -38.44 19.76
C GLN A 14 14.02 -37.25 19.28
N VAL A 15 14.19 -37.19 17.95
CA VAL A 15 14.43 -35.91 17.30
C VAL A 15 13.19 -35.09 17.61
N LEU A 16 13.30 -34.21 18.60
CA LEU A 16 12.45 -33.03 18.66
C LEU A 16 12.75 -32.32 17.34
N ALA A 17 11.86 -32.47 16.37
CA ALA A 17 11.80 -31.56 15.25
C ALA A 17 11.52 -30.18 15.87
N THR A 18 12.57 -29.41 16.13
CA THR A 18 12.44 -27.97 16.13
C THR A 18 11.87 -27.64 14.76
N ASN A 19 10.65 -27.13 14.74
CA ASN A 19 10.15 -26.48 13.54
C ASN A 19 11.13 -25.34 13.25
N ASP A 20 12.15 -25.62 12.45
CA ASP A 20 12.93 -24.63 11.72
C ASP A 20 12.03 -24.08 10.61
N GLY A 21 10.85 -23.60 11.01
CA GLY A 21 10.11 -22.64 10.23
C GLY A 21 11.01 -21.41 10.22
N LEU A 22 11.68 -21.19 9.09
CA LEU A 22 12.24 -19.89 8.76
C LEU A 22 11.09 -18.90 8.91
N ILE A 23 11.03 -18.24 10.06
CA ILE A 23 10.20 -17.05 10.23
C ILE A 23 10.91 -16.03 9.36
N GLU A 24 10.34 -15.74 8.20
CA GLU A 24 10.77 -14.61 7.39
C GLU A 24 10.56 -13.36 8.27
N LEU A 25 11.66 -12.87 8.84
CA LEU A 25 11.67 -11.64 9.61
C LEU A 25 11.42 -10.52 8.60
N THR A 26 10.16 -10.13 8.45
CA THR A 26 9.82 -8.89 7.77
C THR A 26 10.37 -7.77 8.64
N GLU A 27 11.39 -7.06 8.15
CA GLU A 27 11.93 -5.90 8.85
C GLU A 27 10.79 -4.94 9.17
N VAL A 28 10.71 -4.51 10.44
CA VAL A 28 9.71 -3.52 10.84
C VAL A 28 10.09 -2.20 10.19
N PRO A 29 9.24 -1.62 9.30
CA PRO A 29 9.58 -0.38 8.63
C PRO A 29 9.78 0.75 9.65
N GLN A 30 10.88 1.50 9.50
CA GLN A 30 11.29 2.55 10.44
C GLN A 30 10.89 3.98 10.03
N GLY A 31 10.00 4.13 9.05
CA GLY A 31 9.59 5.44 8.58
C GLY A 31 8.42 6.06 9.35
N ALA A 32 7.92 7.18 8.83
CA ALA A 32 6.77 7.87 9.39
C ALA A 32 5.47 7.12 9.05
N GLU A 33 4.56 7.02 10.03
CA GLU A 33 3.21 6.49 9.80
C GLU A 33 2.35 7.49 9.03
N ILE A 34 1.61 6.99 8.03
CA ILE A 34 0.72 7.76 7.18
C ILE A 34 -0.61 7.00 7.03
N ASN A 35 -1.73 7.71 7.18
CA ASN A 35 -3.06 7.14 6.97
C ASN A 35 -3.61 7.55 5.60
N ILE A 36 -3.92 6.57 4.75
CA ILE A 36 -4.43 6.76 3.38
C ILE A 36 -5.63 5.86 3.20
N ASN A 37 -6.74 6.40 2.68
CA ASN A 37 -7.97 5.62 2.40
C ASN A 37 -8.45 4.76 3.60
N ASN A 38 -8.30 5.27 4.82
CA ASN A 38 -8.62 4.59 6.08
C ASN A 38 -7.73 3.37 6.39
N GLN A 39 -6.56 3.26 5.77
CA GLN A 39 -5.53 2.26 6.04
C GLN A 39 -4.23 2.93 6.49
N SER A 40 -3.51 2.28 7.39
CA SER A 40 -2.21 2.76 7.88
C SER A 40 -1.09 2.19 7.02
N PHE A 41 -0.11 3.05 6.72
CA PHE A 41 1.11 2.73 5.98
C PHE A 41 2.31 3.35 6.70
N VAL A 42 3.50 2.85 6.40
CA VAL A 42 4.76 3.46 6.81
C VAL A 42 5.51 3.91 5.58
N SER A 43 5.99 5.16 5.56
CA SER A 43 6.86 5.65 4.49
C SER A 43 8.16 4.85 4.45
N LEU A 44 8.61 4.45 3.27
CA LEU A 44 9.94 3.85 3.09
C LEU A 44 11.03 4.90 2.84
N GLU A 45 10.65 6.16 2.63
CA GLU A 45 11.56 7.30 2.57
C GLU A 45 11.63 7.98 3.93
N GLU A 46 12.83 8.05 4.51
CA GLU A 46 13.04 8.53 5.89
C GLU A 46 12.36 9.90 6.13
N ASN A 47 11.47 9.93 7.13
CA ASN A 47 10.75 11.12 7.61
C ASN A 47 9.88 11.86 6.59
N ASN A 48 9.63 11.29 5.40
CA ASN A 48 8.71 11.88 4.44
C ASN A 48 7.25 11.52 4.80
N THR A 49 6.41 12.54 4.99
CA THR A 49 4.97 12.39 5.26
C THR A 49 4.10 13.00 4.16
N THR A 50 4.71 13.70 3.20
CA THR A 50 3.98 14.36 2.12
C THR A 50 3.63 13.34 1.04
N LEU A 51 2.33 13.17 0.76
CA LEU A 51 1.85 12.23 -0.24
C LEU A 51 2.01 12.80 -1.64
N VAL A 52 3.21 12.67 -2.20
CA VAL A 52 3.49 13.01 -3.60
C VAL A 52 3.56 11.75 -4.47
N LYS A 53 3.44 11.94 -5.79
CA LYS A 53 3.59 10.84 -6.74
C LYS A 53 4.95 10.17 -6.59
N GLY A 54 4.97 8.84 -6.53
CA GLY A 54 6.19 8.03 -6.46
C GLY A 54 6.62 7.67 -5.04
N LEU A 55 6.03 8.27 -4.00
CA LEU A 55 6.32 7.91 -2.62
C LEU A 55 6.04 6.42 -2.41
N LYS A 56 7.03 5.73 -1.84
CA LYS A 56 6.92 4.31 -1.47
C LYS A 56 6.44 4.14 -0.04
N LEU A 57 5.47 3.26 0.12
CA LEU A 57 4.77 2.99 1.36
C LEU A 57 4.80 1.49 1.62
N GLN A 58 4.91 1.09 2.87
CA GLN A 58 4.76 -0.30 3.27
C GLN A 58 3.53 -0.46 4.16
N SER A 59 2.71 -1.47 3.87
CA SER A 59 1.64 -1.89 4.77
C SER A 59 2.26 -2.58 5.99
N PRO A 60 2.08 -2.06 7.23
CA PRO A 60 2.59 -2.73 8.42
C PRO A 60 1.87 -4.06 8.71
N ALA A 61 0.67 -4.24 8.15
CA ALA A 61 -0.14 -5.45 8.35
C ALA A 61 0.26 -6.60 7.42
N THR A 62 0.70 -6.30 6.19
CA THR A 62 0.98 -7.30 5.15
C THR A 62 2.43 -7.32 4.68
N GLY A 63 3.23 -6.30 4.99
CA GLY A 63 4.59 -6.13 4.49
C GLY A 63 4.66 -5.70 3.02
N GLU A 64 3.52 -5.60 2.34
CA GLU A 64 3.41 -5.20 0.92
C GLU A 64 3.84 -3.75 0.70
N VAL A 65 4.53 -3.52 -0.42
CA VAL A 65 5.01 -2.19 -0.81
C VAL A 65 4.08 -1.60 -1.86
N TYR A 66 3.64 -0.38 -1.63
CA TYR A 66 2.80 0.39 -2.53
C TYR A 66 3.52 1.65 -2.98
N THR A 67 3.26 2.07 -4.20
CA THR A 67 3.69 3.35 -4.75
C THR A 67 2.48 4.26 -4.93
N VAL A 68 2.59 5.50 -4.44
CA VAL A 68 1.57 6.54 -4.65
C VAL A 68 1.52 6.93 -6.14
N THR A 69 0.38 6.76 -6.81
CA THR A 69 0.30 6.92 -8.27
C THR A 69 0.29 8.37 -8.75
N GLY A 70 0.00 9.32 -7.85
CA GLY A 70 -0.27 10.72 -8.22
C GLY A 70 -1.72 10.98 -8.62
N GLU A 71 -2.59 10.00 -8.46
CA GLU A 71 -3.99 10.06 -8.90
C GLU A 71 -4.96 10.11 -7.72
N ILE A 72 -6.11 10.72 -7.95
CA ILE A 72 -7.26 10.68 -7.06
C ILE A 72 -8.44 10.15 -7.85
N ILE A 73 -9.02 9.06 -7.34
CA ILE A 73 -10.28 8.51 -7.83
C ILE A 73 -11.40 9.28 -7.13
N VAL A 74 -12.28 9.87 -7.91
CA VAL A 74 -13.44 10.61 -7.41
C VAL A 74 -14.71 9.96 -7.94
N GLU A 75 -15.66 9.72 -7.05
CA GLU A 75 -17.01 9.34 -7.39
C GLU A 75 -17.92 10.56 -7.31
N HIS A 76 -18.71 10.78 -8.37
CA HIS A 76 -19.58 11.94 -8.51
C HIS A 76 -21.06 11.55 -8.51
N LEU A 77 -21.92 12.54 -8.31
CA LEU A 77 -23.30 12.47 -8.79
C LEU A 77 -23.32 12.33 -10.30
N THR A 78 -24.28 11.57 -10.84
CA THR A 78 -24.40 11.29 -12.30
C THR A 78 -24.55 12.54 -13.17
N ILE A 79 -24.99 13.66 -12.60
CA ILE A 79 -25.14 14.93 -13.31
C ILE A 79 -23.80 15.65 -13.57
N ILE A 80 -22.73 15.27 -12.87
CA ILE A 80 -21.43 15.92 -12.98
C ILE A 80 -20.70 15.40 -14.21
N ASN A 81 -20.29 16.32 -15.09
CA ASN A 81 -19.42 16.00 -16.20
C ASN A 81 -17.96 15.97 -15.74
N ALA A 82 -17.29 14.83 -15.90
CA ALA A 82 -15.91 14.65 -15.44
C ALA A 82 -14.90 15.60 -16.11
N ASN A 83 -15.09 15.97 -17.39
CA ASN A 83 -14.21 16.90 -18.09
C ASN A 83 -14.36 18.32 -17.56
N THR A 84 -15.60 18.76 -17.34
CA THR A 84 -15.88 20.08 -16.74
C THR A 84 -15.31 20.15 -15.33
N PHE A 85 -15.56 19.12 -14.51
CA PHE A 85 -14.98 19.03 -13.17
C PHE A 85 -13.44 19.09 -13.19
N ALA A 86 -12.79 18.39 -14.13
CA ALA A 86 -11.33 18.48 -14.28
C ALA A 86 -10.88 19.91 -14.59
N SER A 87 -11.51 20.55 -15.57
CA SER A 87 -11.18 21.92 -15.98
C SER A 87 -11.36 22.92 -14.84
N ASP A 88 -12.49 22.86 -14.12
CA ASP A 88 -12.82 23.79 -13.05
C ASP A 88 -11.86 23.68 -11.85
N ASN A 89 -11.24 22.51 -11.67
CA ASN A 89 -10.30 22.22 -10.59
C ASN A 89 -8.83 22.16 -11.05
N ASN A 90 -8.51 22.57 -12.29
CA ASN A 90 -7.17 22.52 -12.88
C ASN A 90 -6.52 21.12 -12.84
N LEU A 91 -7.31 20.09 -13.11
CA LEU A 91 -6.88 18.69 -13.13
C LEU A 91 -6.78 18.15 -14.56
N ILE A 92 -6.02 17.07 -14.69
CA ILE A 92 -6.01 16.24 -15.89
C ILE A 92 -6.90 15.03 -15.62
N LEU A 93 -7.91 14.84 -16.47
CA LEU A 93 -8.75 13.64 -16.46
C LEU A 93 -8.00 12.48 -17.13
N SER A 94 -7.79 11.39 -16.39
CA SER A 94 -7.06 10.22 -16.90
C SER A 94 -8.02 9.13 -17.40
N TYR A 95 -9.15 8.91 -16.70
CA TYR A 95 -10.10 7.86 -17.03
C TYR A 95 -11.49 8.13 -16.44
N VAL A 96 -12.54 7.61 -17.07
CA VAL A 96 -13.93 7.66 -16.58
C VAL A 96 -14.59 6.30 -16.75
N ARG A 97 -15.28 5.82 -15.72
CA ARG A 97 -16.15 4.63 -15.77
C ARG A 97 -17.39 4.86 -14.91
N GLY A 98 -18.54 5.05 -15.58
CA GLY A 98 -19.78 5.42 -14.93
C GLY A 98 -19.63 6.75 -14.18
N ASN A 99 -19.97 6.77 -12.90
CA ASN A 99 -19.86 7.94 -12.04
C ASN A 99 -18.47 8.13 -11.42
N ARG A 100 -17.50 7.24 -11.70
CA ARG A 100 -16.14 7.31 -11.15
C ARG A 100 -15.18 7.82 -12.20
N ALA A 101 -14.32 8.76 -11.81
CA ALA A 101 -13.29 9.32 -12.66
C ALA A 101 -11.95 9.37 -11.91
N ILE A 102 -10.86 9.22 -12.66
CA ILE A 102 -9.50 9.27 -12.15
C ILE A 102 -8.88 10.58 -12.61
N TYR A 103 -8.44 11.39 -11.66
CA TYR A 103 -7.82 12.69 -11.91
C TYR A 103 -6.39 12.70 -11.41
N ARG A 104 -5.56 13.56 -12.00
CA ARG A 104 -4.23 13.88 -11.50
C ARG A 104 -3.96 15.36 -11.66
N HIS A 105 -3.11 15.91 -10.79
CA HIS A 105 -2.57 17.24 -11.01
C HIS A 105 -1.44 17.20 -12.05
N ALA A 106 -1.17 18.33 -12.72
CA ALA A 106 -0.09 18.41 -13.69
C ALA A 106 1.30 18.37 -13.03
N ASP A 107 1.41 18.95 -11.84
CA ASP A 107 2.61 18.92 -11.02
C ASP A 107 2.68 17.64 -10.18
N ALA A 108 3.74 16.86 -10.35
CA ALA A 108 3.99 15.62 -9.61
C ALA A 108 4.34 15.83 -8.13
N GLN A 109 4.71 17.07 -7.75
CA GLN A 109 5.04 17.44 -6.36
C GLN A 109 3.83 17.92 -5.56
N THR A 110 2.63 17.88 -6.15
CA THR A 110 1.40 18.24 -5.44
C THR A 110 1.13 17.25 -4.31
N ASP A 111 0.93 17.77 -3.10
CA ASP A 111 0.49 16.98 -1.95
C ASP A 111 -0.95 16.49 -2.18
N LEU A 112 -1.07 15.18 -2.38
CA LEU A 112 -2.33 14.52 -2.61
C LEU A 112 -3.24 14.53 -1.38
N THR A 113 -2.70 14.70 -0.18
CA THR A 113 -3.53 14.82 1.04
C THR A 113 -4.38 16.08 0.95
N THR A 114 -3.73 17.21 0.69
CA THR A 114 -4.38 18.51 0.52
C THR A 114 -5.33 18.51 -0.68
N LEU A 115 -4.88 17.98 -1.82
CA LEU A 115 -5.72 17.91 -3.02
C LEU A 115 -6.96 17.02 -2.80
N ASN A 116 -6.81 15.85 -2.17
CA ASN A 116 -7.90 14.94 -1.88
C ASN A 116 -8.95 15.57 -0.95
N ALA A 117 -8.51 16.29 0.08
CA ALA A 117 -9.41 17.05 0.96
C ALA A 117 -10.16 18.15 0.20
N TYR A 118 -9.46 18.89 -0.66
CA TYR A 118 -10.07 19.93 -1.50
C TYR A 118 -11.12 19.37 -2.46
N LEU A 119 -10.83 18.27 -3.16
CA LEU A 119 -11.76 17.65 -4.09
C LEU A 119 -12.97 17.05 -3.38
N ARG A 120 -12.77 16.44 -2.20
CA ARG A 120 -13.86 15.90 -1.39
C ARG A 120 -14.87 16.96 -0.95
N ALA A 121 -14.45 18.21 -0.82
CA ALA A 121 -15.31 19.33 -0.45
C ALA A 121 -16.08 19.93 -1.64
N GLN A 122 -15.81 19.51 -2.88
CA GLN A 122 -16.48 20.05 -4.07
C GLN A 122 -17.92 19.57 -4.18
N ALA A 123 -18.78 20.43 -4.74
CA ALA A 123 -20.19 20.10 -4.94
C ALA A 123 -20.35 18.90 -5.90
N GLY A 124 -21.19 17.95 -5.51
CA GLY A 124 -21.49 16.76 -6.32
C GLY A 124 -20.46 15.63 -6.21
N VAL A 125 -19.39 15.80 -5.42
CA VAL A 125 -18.48 14.70 -5.07
C VAL A 125 -19.10 13.85 -3.95
N LEU A 126 -19.16 12.53 -4.17
CA LEU A 126 -19.68 11.55 -3.23
C LEU A 126 -18.57 10.91 -2.40
N SER A 127 -17.45 10.59 -3.04
CA SER A 127 -16.30 9.98 -2.39
C SER A 127 -15.01 10.27 -3.15
N THR A 128 -13.89 10.18 -2.43
CA THR A 128 -12.55 10.33 -2.98
C THR A 128 -11.61 9.28 -2.40
N GLN A 129 -10.64 8.83 -3.21
CA GLN A 129 -9.61 7.87 -2.82
C GLN A 129 -8.29 8.24 -3.49
N ILE A 130 -7.19 8.18 -2.76
CA ILE A 130 -5.84 8.36 -3.33
C ILE A 130 -5.42 7.04 -4.01
N GLY A 131 -4.90 7.13 -5.22
CA GLY A 131 -4.43 5.98 -5.98
C GLY A 131 -3.12 5.40 -5.42
N LEU A 132 -3.12 4.09 -5.17
CA LEU A 132 -1.97 3.31 -4.74
C LEU A 132 -1.78 2.14 -5.72
N GLN A 133 -0.54 1.87 -6.09
CA GLN A 133 -0.15 0.73 -6.91
C GLN A 133 0.67 -0.23 -6.07
N LEU A 134 0.23 -1.49 -5.97
CA LEU A 134 1.02 -2.55 -5.34
C LEU A 134 2.24 -2.89 -6.23
N GLU A 135 3.43 -2.84 -5.66
CA GLU A 135 4.68 -3.26 -6.31
C GLU A 135 4.72 -4.77 -6.49
N GLY A 136 5.32 -5.24 -7.58
CA GLY A 136 5.48 -6.68 -7.86
C GLY A 136 4.22 -7.40 -8.34
N LEU A 137 3.07 -6.71 -8.44
CA LEU A 137 1.91 -7.23 -9.15
C LEU A 137 2.10 -6.95 -10.66
N GLU A 138 2.84 -7.83 -11.35
CA GLU A 138 2.88 -7.77 -12.82
C GLU A 138 1.47 -7.99 -13.38
N SER A 139 1.06 -7.12 -14.30
CA SER A 139 -0.21 -7.27 -15.00
C SER A 139 -0.10 -8.46 -15.95
N GLU A 140 -0.86 -9.52 -15.69
CA GLU A 140 -1.06 -10.62 -16.66
C GLU A 140 -1.69 -10.12 -17.97
#